data_AF-A0A0F7VMV7-F1
#
_entry.id   AF-A0A0F7VMV7-F1
#
_cell.length_a   1.000
_cell.length_b   1.000
_cell.length_c   1.000
_cell.angle_alpha   90.00
_cell.angle_beta   90.00
_cell.angle_gamma   90.00
#
_symmetry.space_group_name_H-M   'P 1'
#
loop_
_entity.id
_entity.type
_entity.pdbx_description
1 polymer ?
#
loop_
_entity_poly.entity_id
_entity_poly.type
_entity_poly.pdbx_seq_one_letter_code
_entity_poly.pdbx_strand_id
1 'polypeptide(L)'
;MRLHISEAQGAIATWLACRRPGGLDELVATEVTEQHLADIAAENDHDDSGYPTTLEELRSTTLGLRLALLRSVLRYNLAPFSVGLGSLTDRQPSILSAAFLQLYNHLAEDATIRTCANETCGRDFVRQRGRAEYGQNRTSGIKYCTRECARAQAQREHRRRKAAMARPAAATTKASPAPHAEERLG
;
A
#
# COMPACT_ATOMS: atom_id res chain seq x y z
N MET A 1 4.92 -17.41 -14.64
CA MET A 1 4.06 -16.75 -13.64
C MET A 1 4.86 -16.11 -12.49
N ARG A 2 5.75 -16.83 -11.78
CA ARG A 2 6.55 -16.25 -10.67
C ARG A 2 7.45 -15.07 -11.09
N LEU A 3 8.09 -15.15 -12.27
CA LEU A 3 8.94 -14.08 -12.80
C LEU A 3 8.17 -12.75 -12.96
N HIS A 4 7.03 -12.78 -13.65
CA HIS A 4 6.18 -11.60 -13.85
C HIS A 4 5.62 -11.00 -12.56
N ILE A 5 5.36 -11.83 -11.54
CA ILE A 5 4.95 -11.34 -10.22
C ILE A 5 6.10 -10.59 -9.55
N SER A 6 7.32 -11.14 -9.59
CA SER A 6 8.51 -10.49 -9.04
C SER A 6 8.83 -9.18 -9.76
N GLU A 7 8.78 -9.17 -11.09
CA GLU A 7 8.97 -7.97 -11.92
C GLU A 7 7.95 -6.87 -11.58
N ALA A 8 6.67 -7.24 -11.45
CA ALA A 8 5.62 -6.31 -11.06
C ALA A 8 5.84 -5.78 -9.63
N GLN A 9 6.18 -6.65 -8.68
CA GLN A 9 6.46 -6.26 -7.29
C GLN A 9 7.65 -5.31 -7.21
N GLY A 10 8.74 -5.60 -7.92
CA GLY A 10 9.92 -4.74 -7.99
C GLY A 10 9.62 -3.37 -8.59
N ALA A 11 8.87 -3.31 -9.69
CA ALA A 11 8.46 -2.06 -10.31
C ALA A 11 7.54 -1.24 -9.38
N ILE A 12 6.56 -1.88 -8.73
CA ILE A 12 5.65 -1.22 -7.79
C ILE A 12 6.41 -0.70 -6.57
N ALA A 13 7.30 -1.49 -5.98
CA ALA A 13 8.10 -1.08 -4.82
C ALA A 13 9.01 0.11 -5.15
N THR A 14 9.69 0.06 -6.29
CA THR A 14 10.52 1.17 -6.80
C THR A 14 9.69 2.43 -7.01
N TRP A 15 8.48 2.29 -7.57
CA TRP A 15 7.57 3.42 -7.72
C TRP A 15 7.16 4.03 -6.37
N LEU A 16 6.72 3.21 -5.41
CA LEU A 16 6.33 3.67 -4.07
C LEU A 16 7.48 4.39 -3.36
N ALA A 17 8.71 3.92 -3.56
CA ALA A 17 9.92 4.54 -3.04
C ALA A 17 10.17 5.93 -3.63
N CYS A 18 9.99 6.14 -4.94
CA CYS A 18 10.12 7.46 -5.59
C CYS A 18 9.15 8.53 -5.04
N ARG A 19 8.07 8.11 -4.36
CA ARG A 19 7.02 9.01 -3.84
C ARG A 19 7.33 9.61 -2.47
N ARG A 20 8.36 9.11 -1.79
CA ARG A 20 8.75 9.54 -0.45
C ARG A 20 10.18 10.10 -0.49
N PRO A 21 10.46 11.23 0.17
CA PRO A 21 11.84 11.69 0.34
C PRO A 21 12.71 10.59 0.95
N GLY A 22 13.86 10.27 0.32
CA GLY A 22 14.75 9.18 0.76
C GLY A 22 14.22 7.76 0.54
N GLY A 23 13.01 7.58 -0.02
CA GLY A 23 12.39 6.26 -0.12
C GLY A 23 13.13 5.29 -1.03
N LEU A 24 13.84 5.79 -2.05
CA LEU A 24 14.70 4.98 -2.91
C LEU A 24 15.91 4.44 -2.16
N ASP A 25 16.50 5.26 -1.29
CA ASP A 25 17.63 4.85 -0.46
C ASP A 25 17.22 3.80 0.57
N GLU A 26 16.06 3.98 1.22
CA GLU A 26 15.46 2.97 2.08
C GLU A 26 15.24 1.63 1.35
N LEU A 27 14.78 1.69 0.10
CA LEU A 27 14.47 0.50 -0.69
C LEU A 27 15.73 -0.32 -1.01
N VAL A 28 16.84 0.34 -1.36
CA VAL A 28 18.09 -0.33 -1.74
C VAL A 28 18.99 -0.61 -0.54
N ALA A 29 18.69 -0.09 0.65
CA ALA A 29 19.53 -0.24 1.83
C ALA A 29 19.83 -1.71 2.19
N THR A 30 18.91 -2.63 1.91
CA THR A 30 19.12 -4.06 2.15
C THR A 30 20.02 -4.73 1.11
N GLU A 31 20.22 -4.10 -0.04
CA GLU A 31 21.03 -4.61 -1.16
C GLU A 31 22.43 -4.00 -1.17
N VAL A 32 22.60 -2.78 -0.65
CA VAL A 32 23.90 -2.10 -0.56
C VAL A 32 24.63 -2.56 0.70
N THR A 33 25.36 -3.66 0.59
CA THR A 33 26.13 -4.26 1.71
C THR A 33 27.56 -4.54 1.31
N GLU A 34 28.46 -4.58 2.29
CA GLU A 34 29.87 -4.97 2.07
C GLU A 34 29.97 -6.39 1.50
N GLN A 35 29.08 -7.28 1.93
CA GLN A 35 29.02 -8.65 1.40
C GLN A 35 28.68 -8.64 -0.10
N HIS A 36 27.65 -7.92 -0.52
CA HIS A 36 27.27 -7.85 -1.93
C HIS A 36 28.36 -7.18 -2.79
N LEU A 37 29.06 -6.18 -2.24
CA LEU A 37 30.22 -5.58 -2.90
C LEU A 37 31.35 -6.61 -3.09
N ALA A 38 31.64 -7.41 -2.06
CA ALA A 38 32.63 -8.48 -2.12
C ALA A 38 32.22 -9.59 -3.11
N ASP A 39 30.93 -9.94 -3.15
CA ASP A 39 30.40 -10.92 -4.09
C ASP A 39 30.56 -10.44 -5.54
N ILE A 40 30.20 -9.19 -5.83
CA ILE A 40 30.40 -8.57 -7.16
C ILE A 40 31.89 -8.57 -7.53
N ALA A 41 32.76 -8.19 -6.60
CA ALA A 41 34.20 -8.18 -6.86
C ALA A 41 34.74 -9.60 -7.16
N ALA A 42 34.30 -10.61 -6.41
CA ALA A 42 34.70 -12.00 -6.63
C ALA A 42 34.17 -12.57 -7.95
N GLU A 43 32.93 -12.23 -8.33
CA GLU A 43 32.33 -12.66 -9.61
C GLU A 43 32.97 -12.02 -10.83
N ASN A 44 33.61 -10.85 -10.65
CA ASN A 44 34.20 -10.05 -11.73
C ASN A 44 35.72 -9.86 -11.58
N ASP A 45 36.41 -10.74 -10.83
CA ASP A 45 37.86 -10.71 -10.61
C ASP A 45 38.70 -10.78 -11.91
N HIS A 46 38.05 -10.99 -13.05
CA HIS A 46 38.66 -11.13 -14.37
C HIS A 46 38.43 -9.91 -15.27
N ASP A 47 37.67 -8.92 -14.81
CA ASP A 47 37.20 -7.80 -15.63
C ASP A 47 37.41 -6.45 -14.93
N ASP A 48 38.28 -5.62 -15.50
CA ASP A 48 38.54 -4.24 -15.05
C ASP A 48 37.39 -3.26 -15.40
N SER A 49 36.27 -3.74 -15.96
CA SER A 49 35.23 -2.87 -16.50
C SER A 49 34.18 -2.42 -15.47
N GLY A 50 34.29 -1.19 -14.99
CA GLY A 50 33.16 -0.35 -14.56
C GLY A 50 32.23 -0.86 -13.44
N TYR A 51 32.61 -1.92 -12.71
CA TYR A 51 31.84 -2.44 -11.59
C TYR A 51 32.00 -1.56 -10.34
N PRO A 52 31.01 -1.57 -9.42
CA PRO A 52 31.13 -0.84 -8.17
C PRO A 52 32.29 -1.34 -7.32
N THR A 53 33.16 -0.43 -6.86
CA THR A 53 34.27 -0.72 -5.95
C THR A 53 34.04 -0.17 -4.55
N THR A 54 33.09 0.76 -4.40
CA THR A 54 32.68 1.33 -3.12
C THR A 54 31.19 1.12 -2.86
N LEU A 55 30.77 1.21 -1.60
CA LEU A 55 29.35 1.13 -1.24
C LEU A 55 28.52 2.26 -1.88
N GLU A 56 29.11 3.44 -2.09
CA GLU A 56 28.42 4.55 -2.74
C GLU A 56 28.26 4.31 -4.25
N GLU A 57 29.27 3.75 -4.91
CA GLU A 57 29.15 3.30 -6.31
C GLU A 57 28.13 2.17 -6.45
N LEU A 58 28.09 1.25 -5.48
CA LEU A 58 27.13 0.15 -5.47
C LEU A 58 25.72 0.71 -5.33
N ARG A 59 25.51 1.62 -4.38
CA ARG A 59 24.25 2.33 -4.19
C ARG A 59 23.82 3.05 -5.46
N SER A 60 24.69 3.87 -6.06
CA SER A 60 24.40 4.61 -7.29
C SER A 60 24.01 3.67 -8.43
N THR A 61 24.74 2.56 -8.59
CA THR A 61 24.48 1.55 -9.62
C THR A 61 23.16 0.82 -9.37
N THR A 62 22.90 0.37 -8.13
CA THR A 62 21.63 -0.29 -7.76
C THR A 62 20.45 0.64 -7.99
N LEU A 63 20.54 1.91 -7.58
CA LEU A 63 19.51 2.92 -7.85
C LEU A 63 19.27 3.10 -9.35
N GLY A 64 20.35 3.22 -10.14
CA GLY A 64 20.29 3.32 -11.60
C GLY A 64 19.59 2.12 -12.23
N LEU A 65 19.94 0.90 -11.82
CA LEU A 65 19.33 -0.34 -12.28
C LEU A 65 17.84 -0.41 -11.93
N ARG A 66 17.45 -0.04 -10.70
CA ARG A 66 16.05 -0.01 -10.25
C ARG A 66 15.21 0.92 -11.12
N LEU A 67 15.71 2.13 -11.39
CA LEU A 67 15.03 3.11 -12.23
C LEU A 67 14.98 2.69 -13.71
N ALA A 68 16.06 2.11 -14.23
CA ALA A 68 16.11 1.59 -15.59
C ALA A 68 15.12 0.43 -15.79
N LEU A 69 15.06 -0.50 -14.82
CA LEU A 69 14.11 -1.60 -14.81
C LEU A 69 12.67 -1.06 -14.77
N LEU A 70 12.36 -0.15 -13.86
CA LEU A 70 11.03 0.48 -13.78
C LEU A 70 10.62 1.08 -15.13
N ARG A 71 11.51 1.83 -15.78
CA ARG A 71 11.26 2.44 -17.10
C ARG A 71 11.03 1.38 -18.18
N SER A 72 11.86 0.35 -18.22
CA SER A 72 11.77 -0.74 -19.20
C SER A 72 10.43 -1.49 -19.07
N VAL A 73 10.08 -1.88 -17.84
CA VAL A 73 8.86 -2.64 -17.57
C VAL A 73 7.60 -1.81 -17.84
N LEU A 74 7.61 -0.51 -17.49
CA LEU A 74 6.53 0.41 -17.86
C LEU A 74 6.39 0.49 -19.39
N ARG A 75 7.49 0.74 -20.12
CA ARG A 75 7.45 0.86 -21.59
C ARG A 75 6.92 -0.42 -22.24
N TYR A 76 7.43 -1.59 -21.85
CA TYR A 76 7.04 -2.87 -22.42
C TYR A 76 5.56 -3.16 -22.16
N ASN A 77 5.10 -3.00 -20.93
CA ASN A 77 3.73 -3.35 -20.56
C ASN A 77 2.69 -2.32 -21.00
N LEU A 78 3.09 -1.08 -21.26
CA LEU A 78 2.22 -0.03 -21.81
C LEU A 78 2.24 0.00 -23.34
N ALA A 79 3.20 -0.64 -24.00
CA ALA A 79 3.28 -0.68 -25.46
C ALA A 79 1.96 -1.13 -26.13
N PRO A 80 1.22 -2.14 -25.63
CA PRO A 80 -0.08 -2.50 -26.19
C PRO A 80 -1.13 -1.38 -26.13
N PHE A 81 -1.01 -0.42 -25.21
CA PHE A 81 -1.95 0.69 -25.06
C PHE A 81 -1.49 1.97 -25.77
N SER A 82 -0.28 1.99 -26.35
CA SER A 82 0.21 3.13 -27.11
C SER A 82 -0.68 3.40 -28.34
N VAL A 83 -0.95 4.67 -28.62
CA VAL A 83 -1.83 5.06 -29.74
C VAL A 83 -0.99 5.13 -31.02
N GLY A 84 -1.16 4.13 -31.90
CA GLY A 84 -0.54 4.10 -33.24
C GLY A 84 -1.00 2.86 -34.01
N LEU A 85 -1.67 3.08 -35.16
CA LEU A 85 -2.10 2.13 -36.20
C LEU A 85 -2.55 0.73 -35.74
N GLY A 86 -3.85 0.59 -35.47
CA GLY A 86 -4.51 -0.70 -35.20
C GLY A 86 -5.70 -0.53 -34.25
N SER A 87 -6.75 -1.33 -34.42
CA SER A 87 -7.95 -1.28 -33.56
C SER A 87 -7.64 -1.83 -32.16
N LEU A 88 -8.41 -1.46 -31.15
CA LEU A 88 -8.27 -2.04 -29.80
C LEU A 88 -8.45 -3.56 -29.79
N THR A 89 -9.22 -4.08 -30.73
CA THR A 89 -9.49 -5.51 -30.97
C THR A 89 -8.27 -6.29 -31.46
N ASP A 90 -7.31 -5.63 -32.12
CA ASP A 90 -6.06 -6.27 -32.58
C ASP A 90 -5.02 -6.39 -31.46
N ARG A 91 -5.26 -5.69 -30.35
CA ARG A 91 -4.37 -5.65 -29.19
C ARG A 91 -4.84 -6.72 -28.23
N GLN A 92 -3.97 -7.68 -27.91
CA GLN A 92 -4.21 -8.66 -26.86
C GLN A 92 -3.41 -8.28 -25.60
N PRO A 93 -3.82 -7.25 -24.84
CA PRO A 93 -3.12 -6.88 -23.63
C PRO A 93 -3.26 -7.99 -22.58
N SER A 94 -2.15 -8.34 -21.96
CA SER A 94 -2.17 -9.27 -20.84
C SER A 94 -2.74 -8.61 -19.58
N ILE A 95 -3.11 -9.40 -18.57
CA ILE A 95 -3.47 -8.89 -17.24
C ILE A 95 -2.33 -8.05 -16.66
N LEU A 96 -1.08 -8.42 -16.92
CA LEU A 96 0.10 -7.66 -16.51
C LEU A 96 0.11 -6.28 -17.18
N SER A 97 -0.14 -6.22 -18.49
CA SER A 97 -0.27 -4.97 -19.24
C SER A 97 -1.36 -4.08 -18.64
N ALA A 98 -2.55 -4.63 -18.35
CA ALA A 98 -3.63 -3.87 -17.73
C ALA A 98 -3.28 -3.36 -16.31
N ALA A 99 -2.54 -4.15 -15.52
CA ALA A 99 -2.06 -3.73 -14.20
C ALA A 99 -1.06 -2.56 -14.29
N PHE A 100 -0.15 -2.61 -15.26
CA PHE A 100 0.79 -1.52 -15.54
C PHE A 100 0.10 -0.27 -16.10
N LEU A 101 -0.96 -0.42 -16.91
CA LEU A 101 -1.81 0.70 -17.31
C LEU A 101 -2.46 1.36 -16.10
N GLN A 102 -2.99 0.57 -15.16
CA GLN A 102 -3.58 1.11 -13.94
C GLN A 102 -2.54 1.84 -13.08
N LEU A 103 -1.32 1.28 -12.97
CA LEU A 103 -0.19 1.92 -12.29
C LEU A 103 0.20 3.24 -12.97
N TYR A 104 0.26 3.26 -14.30
CA TYR A 104 0.53 4.47 -15.09
C TYR A 104 -0.55 5.55 -14.88
N ASN A 105 -1.82 5.18 -14.85
CA ASN A 105 -2.89 6.13 -14.58
C ASN A 105 -2.77 6.72 -13.17
N HIS A 106 -2.41 5.90 -12.18
CA HIS A 106 -2.13 6.38 -10.83
C HIS A 106 -0.92 7.33 -10.77
N LEU A 107 0.11 7.07 -11.58
CA LEU A 107 1.26 7.95 -11.77
C LEU A 107 0.84 9.31 -12.34
N ALA A 108 0.12 9.31 -13.46
CA ALA A 108 -0.28 10.52 -14.17
C ALA A 108 -1.23 11.41 -13.34
N GLU A 109 -2.03 10.81 -12.45
CA GLU A 109 -3.01 11.49 -11.62
C GLU A 109 -2.48 11.94 -10.25
N ASP A 110 -1.19 11.70 -9.95
CA ASP A 110 -0.63 11.95 -8.62
C ASP A 110 -1.43 11.25 -7.50
N ALA A 111 -1.85 10.02 -7.75
CA ALA A 111 -2.77 9.28 -6.90
C ALA A 111 -2.30 9.17 -5.43
N THR A 112 -3.13 9.62 -4.49
CA THR A 112 -2.91 9.40 -3.06
C THR A 112 -3.43 8.03 -2.64
N ILE A 113 -2.55 7.15 -2.16
CA ILE A 113 -2.93 5.88 -1.54
C ILE A 113 -3.46 6.16 -0.12
N ARG A 114 -4.60 5.54 0.21
CA ARG A 114 -5.28 5.68 1.50
C ARG A 114 -5.59 4.30 2.06
N THR A 115 -5.59 4.16 3.38
CA THR A 115 -6.06 2.93 4.04
C THR A 115 -7.53 3.07 4.41
N CYS A 116 -8.32 2.02 4.16
CA CYS A 116 -9.76 2.01 4.42
C CYS A 116 -10.06 2.13 5.92
N ALA A 117 -10.82 3.15 6.31
CA ALA A 117 -11.19 3.41 7.71
C ALA A 117 -12.27 2.46 8.26
N ASN A 118 -12.71 1.46 7.49
CA ASN A 118 -13.56 0.40 8.03
C ASN A 118 -12.68 -0.54 8.85
N GLU A 119 -13.01 -0.67 10.13
CA GLU A 119 -12.22 -1.41 11.13
C GLU A 119 -11.94 -2.86 10.73
N THR A 120 -12.83 -3.50 9.96
CA THR A 120 -12.63 -4.89 9.50
C THR A 120 -12.02 -5.00 8.12
N CYS A 121 -11.73 -3.89 7.43
CA CYS A 121 -11.22 -3.90 6.06
C CYS A 121 -9.73 -3.59 6.00
N GLY A 122 -9.30 -2.41 6.44
CA GLY A 122 -7.88 -2.01 6.45
C GLY A 122 -7.14 -2.05 5.11
N ARG A 123 -7.84 -2.23 3.97
CA ARG A 123 -7.19 -2.32 2.65
C ARG A 123 -6.79 -0.96 2.13
N ASP A 124 -5.68 -0.93 1.40
CA ASP A 124 -5.26 0.24 0.66
C ASP A 124 -6.09 0.46 -0.61
N PHE A 125 -6.38 1.72 -0.90
CA PHE A 125 -7.18 2.14 -2.05
C PHE A 125 -6.82 3.56 -2.49
N VAL A 126 -6.99 3.83 -3.79
CA VAL A 126 -6.81 5.16 -4.38
C VAL A 126 -8.15 5.88 -4.58
N ARG A 127 -9.20 5.14 -4.96
CA ARG A 127 -10.53 5.66 -5.28
C ARG A 127 -11.60 4.80 -4.62
N GLN A 128 -12.69 5.42 -4.20
CA GLN A 128 -13.86 4.69 -3.74
C GLN A 128 -14.57 4.03 -4.93
N ARG A 129 -14.77 2.71 -4.87
CA ARG A 129 -15.50 1.97 -5.91
C ARG A 129 -17.03 2.13 -5.74
N GLY A 130 -17.75 2.21 -6.86
CA GLY A 130 -19.21 2.09 -6.91
C GLY A 130 -20.04 3.32 -6.51
N ARG A 131 -19.42 4.52 -6.41
CA ARG A 131 -20.14 5.79 -6.12
C ARG A 131 -20.24 6.75 -7.31
N ALA A 132 -19.54 6.48 -8.42
CA ALA A 132 -19.57 7.35 -9.59
C ALA A 132 -20.58 6.83 -10.63
N GLU A 133 -21.65 7.57 -10.89
CA GLU A 133 -22.60 7.29 -12.00
C GLU A 133 -22.06 7.73 -13.36
N TYR A 134 -21.15 8.72 -13.39
CA TYR A 134 -20.63 9.32 -14.64
C TYR A 134 -19.11 9.54 -14.61
N GLY A 135 -18.34 8.60 -14.05
CA GLY A 135 -16.87 8.68 -14.03
C GLY A 135 -16.27 9.75 -13.10
N GLN A 136 -17.10 10.52 -12.38
CA GLN A 136 -16.67 11.48 -11.36
C GLN A 136 -16.19 10.76 -10.09
N ASN A 137 -14.94 10.31 -10.11
CA ASN A 137 -14.27 9.75 -8.95
C ASN A 137 -13.67 10.88 -8.11
N ARG A 138 -14.21 11.12 -6.92
CA ARG A 138 -13.55 12.01 -5.94
C ARG A 138 -12.26 11.33 -5.47
N THR A 139 -11.13 12.00 -5.59
CA THR A 139 -9.82 11.57 -5.06
C THR A 139 -9.54 12.13 -3.66
N SER A 140 -10.27 13.18 -3.27
CA SER A 140 -10.21 13.82 -1.95
C SER A 140 -11.48 13.53 -1.12
N GLY A 141 -11.34 13.60 0.21
CA GLY A 141 -12.47 13.42 1.14
C GLY A 141 -13.04 12.00 1.25
N ILE A 142 -12.41 11.00 0.62
CA ILE A 142 -12.82 9.59 0.69
C ILE A 142 -12.10 8.85 1.83
N LYS A 143 -12.87 8.14 2.66
CA LYS A 143 -12.40 7.38 3.83
C LYS A 143 -12.50 5.86 3.67
N TYR A 144 -13.32 5.39 2.74
CA TYR A 144 -13.64 3.96 2.58
C TYR A 144 -13.46 3.51 1.13
N CYS A 145 -12.93 2.30 0.94
CA CYS A 145 -12.64 1.75 -0.38
C CYS A 145 -13.89 1.44 -1.21
N THR A 146 -15.04 1.20 -0.56
CA THR A 146 -16.33 0.96 -1.22
C THR A 146 -17.50 1.60 -0.47
N ARG A 147 -18.69 1.62 -1.08
CA ARG A 147 -19.94 2.07 -0.42
C ARG A 147 -20.35 1.11 0.70
N GLU A 148 -20.13 -0.18 0.52
CA GLU A 148 -20.44 -1.23 1.50
C GLU A 148 -19.60 -1.05 2.75
N CYS A 149 -18.30 -0.73 2.62
CA CYS A 149 -17.44 -0.44 3.76
C CYS A 149 -17.92 0.79 4.55
N ALA A 150 -18.34 1.85 3.85
CA ALA A 150 -18.89 3.03 4.50
C ALA A 150 -20.19 2.71 5.27
N ARG A 151 -21.11 1.94 4.66
CA ARG A 151 -22.36 1.52 5.30
C ARG A 151 -22.12 0.61 6.50
N ALA A 152 -21.21 -0.36 6.37
CA ALA A 152 -20.87 -1.29 7.45
C ALA A 152 -20.30 -0.55 8.66
N GLN A 153 -19.36 0.39 8.45
CA GLN A 153 -18.80 1.20 9.53
C GLN A 153 -19.88 2.08 10.19
N ALA A 154 -20.72 2.76 9.39
CA ALA A 154 -21.82 3.58 9.92
C ALA A 154 -22.81 2.76 10.77
N GLN A 155 -23.12 1.53 10.35
CA GLN A 155 -24.04 0.66 11.10
C GLN A 155 -23.41 0.19 12.43
N ARG A 156 -22.11 -0.09 12.46
CA ARG A 156 -21.38 -0.41 13.70
C ARG A 156 -21.38 0.78 14.66
N GLU A 157 -21.04 1.98 14.17
CA GLU A 157 -21.07 3.19 14.98
C GLU A 157 -22.47 3.48 15.52
N HIS A 158 -23.51 3.32 14.71
CA HIS A 158 -24.89 3.47 15.16
C HIS A 158 -25.24 2.46 16.27
N ARG A 159 -24.85 1.18 16.12
CA ARG A 159 -25.04 0.16 17.18
C ARG A 159 -24.27 0.53 18.45
N ARG A 160 -23.04 1.05 18.34
CA ARG A 160 -22.25 1.54 19.48
C ARG A 160 -22.92 2.71 20.19
N ARG A 161 -23.43 3.70 19.44
CA ARG A 161 -24.17 4.84 20.00
C ARG A 161 -25.43 4.37 20.72
N LYS A 162 -26.21 3.46 20.14
CA LYS A 162 -27.38 2.86 20.80
C LYS A 162 -27.02 2.09 22.08
N ALA A 163 -25.95 1.30 22.05
CA ALA A 163 -25.49 0.57 23.24
C ALA A 163 -25.00 1.52 24.36
N ALA A 164 -24.32 2.61 23.99
CA ALA A 164 -23.87 3.63 24.95
C ALA A 164 -25.06 4.41 25.56
N MET A 165 -26.08 4.74 24.77
CA MET A 165 -27.31 5.39 25.25
C MET A 165 -28.20 4.47 26.08
N ALA A 166 -28.14 3.16 25.86
CA ALA A 166 -28.82 2.17 26.70
C ALA A 166 -28.10 1.90 28.04
N ARG A 167 -26.90 2.48 28.25
CA ARG A 167 -26.06 2.27 29.44
C ARG A 167 -25.95 3.51 30.35
N PRO A 168 -27.07 4.10 30.79
CA PRO A 168 -27.12 4.71 32.12
C PRO A 168 -28.39 4.33 32.89
N ALA A 169 -28.39 3.17 33.59
CA ALA A 169 -29.44 2.83 34.57
C ALA A 169 -29.07 1.70 35.58
N ALA A 170 -27.80 1.31 35.70
CA ALA A 170 -27.42 0.14 36.52
C ALA A 170 -26.32 0.43 37.56
N ALA A 171 -26.22 1.67 38.06
CA ALA A 171 -25.27 2.01 39.11
C ALA A 171 -25.82 3.09 40.06
N THR A 172 -26.93 2.82 40.73
CA THR A 172 -27.25 3.46 42.02
C THR A 172 -28.18 2.58 42.82
N THR A 173 -27.90 2.49 44.13
CA THR A 173 -28.66 1.88 45.24
C THR A 173 -28.55 0.36 45.44
N LYS A 174 -27.74 -0.04 46.43
CA LYS A 174 -28.26 -0.39 47.77
C LYS A 174 -27.16 -0.25 48.83
N ALA A 175 -27.53 0.42 49.91
CA ALA A 175 -26.71 0.72 51.08
C ALA A 175 -26.37 -0.54 51.89
N SER A 176 -25.17 -0.57 52.48
CA SER A 176 -24.80 -1.52 53.53
C SER A 176 -25.61 -1.26 54.80
N PRO A 177 -26.11 -2.29 55.51
CA PRO A 177 -26.59 -2.14 56.87
C PRO A 177 -25.41 -2.21 57.86
N ALA A 178 -25.48 -1.39 58.91
CA ALA A 178 -24.54 -1.37 60.03
C ALA A 178 -24.68 -2.61 60.93
N PRO A 179 -23.62 -3.03 61.65
CA PRO A 179 -23.68 -4.20 62.55
C PRO A 179 -24.27 -3.84 63.92
N HIS A 180 -25.21 -4.65 64.40
CA HIS A 180 -25.64 -4.68 65.80
C HIS A 180 -24.62 -5.47 66.63
N ALA A 181 -24.10 -4.85 67.69
CA ALA A 181 -23.37 -5.54 68.76
C ALA A 181 -24.39 -6.10 69.77
N GLU A 182 -24.39 -7.41 69.98
CA GLU A 182 -25.11 -8.06 71.08
C GLU A 182 -24.27 -7.98 72.37
N GLU A 183 -24.79 -7.27 73.37
CA GLU A 183 -24.42 -7.40 74.77
C GLU A 183 -24.89 -8.76 75.31
N ARG A 184 -23.96 -9.59 75.81
CA ARG A 184 -24.27 -10.70 76.72
C ARG A 184 -23.92 -10.27 78.14
N LEU A 185 -24.95 -10.13 78.97
CA LEU A 185 -24.88 -10.16 80.43
C LEU A 185 -24.88 -11.61 80.90
N GLY A 186 -23.92 -11.98 81.74
CA GLY A 186 -23.79 -13.29 82.38
C GLY A 186 -22.35 -13.61 82.73
#